data_AF-S1NR97-F1
#
_entry.id   AF-S1NR97-F1
#
_cell.length_a   1.000
_cell.length_b   1.000
_cell.length_c   1.000
_cell.angle_alpha   90.00
_cell.angle_beta   90.00
_cell.angle_gamma   90.00
#
_symmetry.space_group_name_H-M   'P 1'
#
loop_
_entity.id
_entity.type
_entity.pdbx_description
1 polymer ?
#
loop_
_entity_poly.entity_id
_entity_poly.type
_entity_poly.pdbx_seq_one_letter_code
_entity_poly.pdbx_strand_id
1 'polypeptide(L)' 'MTNREEWLSAKIAYINGLKSPSEQQRLLVLLAEKK' A
#
# COMPACT_ATOMS: atom_id res chain seq x y z
N MET A 1 -1.22 12.87 13.62
CA MET A 1 -0.61 11.71 12.93
C MET A 1 0.28 12.28 11.84
N THR A 2 1.50 11.77 11.69
CA THR A 2 2.45 12.31 10.71
C THR A 2 1.93 12.00 9.30
N ASN A 3 1.94 13.00 8.41
CA ASN A 3 1.49 12.92 7.01
C ASN A 3 1.92 11.61 6.30
N ARG A 4 3.07 11.06 6.69
CA ARG A 4 3.61 9.79 6.17
C ARG A 4 2.76 8.55 6.45
N GLU A 5 2.20 8.41 7.66
CA GLU A 5 1.40 7.22 8.00
C GLU A 5 0.06 7.23 7.28
N GLU A 6 -0.62 8.37 7.26
CA GLU A 6 -1.86 8.56 6.50
C GLU A 6 -1.64 8.34 5.00
N TRP A 7 -0.54 8.89 4.45
CA TRP A 7 -0.16 8.66 3.06
C TRP A 7 0.09 7.18 2.76
N LEU A 8 0.78 6.47 3.66
CA LEU A 8 1.08 5.05 3.49
C LEU A 8 -0.19 4.20 3.53
N SER A 9 -1.07 4.45 4.50
CA SER A 9 -2.37 3.78 4.60
C SER A 9 -3.25 4.03 3.37
N ALA A 10 -3.31 5.27 2.88
CA ALA A 10 -4.04 5.61 1.66
C ALA A 10 -3.47 4.89 0.42
N LYS A 11 -2.15 4.76 0.33
CA LYS A 11 -1.49 4.05 -0.77
C LYS A 11 -1.76 2.54 -0.75
N ILE A 12 -1.73 1.92 0.43
CA ILE A 12 -2.08 0.51 0.59
C ILE A 12 -3.54 0.28 0.19
N ALA A 13 -4.46 1.10 0.70
CA ALA A 13 -5.89 1.01 0.38
C ALA A 13 -6.16 1.16 -1.13
N TYR A 14 -5.47 2.09 -1.79
CA TYR A 14 -5.56 2.27 -3.23
C TYR A 14 -5.13 1.03 -4.01
N ILE A 15 -3.97 0.45 -3.68
CA ILE A 15 -3.45 -0.74 -4.37
C ILE A 15 -4.37 -1.95 -4.18
N ASN A 16 -4.87 -2.16 -2.95
CA ASN A 16 -5.79 -3.24 -2.63
C ASN A 16 -7.16 -3.09 -3.31
N GLY A 17 -7.56 -1.86 -3.65
CA GLY A 17 -8.79 -1.58 -4.41
C GLY A 17 -8.68 -1.78 -5.92
N LEU A 18 -7.48 -2.03 -6.47
CA LEU A 18 -7.31 -2.27 -7.90
C LEU A 18 -7.89 -3.62 -8.30
N LYS A 19 -8.59 -3.69 -9.44
CA LYS A 19 -9.14 -4.96 -9.97
C LYS A 19 -8.05 -5.99 -10.31
N SER A 20 -6.85 -5.54 -10.66
CA SER A 20 -5.71 -6.41 -11.01
C SER A 20 -4.41 -5.68 -10.69
N PRO A 21 -3.98 -5.63 -9.41
CA PRO A 21 -2.72 -5.01 -9.03
C PRO A 21 -1.55 -5.84 -9.57
N SER A 22 -0.53 -5.15 -10.08
CA SER A 22 0.69 -5.79 -10.58
C SER A 22 1.46 -6.46 -9.46
N GLU A 23 2.36 -7.38 -9.82
CA GLU A 23 3.16 -8.09 -8.83
C GLU A 23 4.01 -7.14 -7.98
N GLN A 24 4.62 -6.13 -8.60
CA GLN A 24 5.41 -5.12 -7.89
C GLN A 24 4.54 -4.32 -6.90
N GLN A 25 3.28 -4.01 -7.25
CA GLN A 25 2.37 -3.30 -6.36
C GLN A 25 1.99 -4.16 -5.14
N ARG A 26 1.78 -5.47 -5.34
CA ARG A 26 1.53 -6.42 -4.25
C ARG A 26 2.74 -6.54 -3.32
N LEU A 27 3.95 -6.61 -3.88
CA LEU A 27 5.19 -6.65 -3.12
C LEU A 27 5.40 -5.38 -2.27
N LEU A 28 5.00 -4.22 -2.77
CA LEU A 28 5.06 -2.96 -2.01
C LEU A 28 4.10 -2.96 -0.81
N VAL A 29 2.90 -3.52 -0.96
CA VAL A 29 1.95 -3.68 0.16
C VAL A 29 2.55 -4.62 1.21
N LEU A 30 3.05 -5.79 0.80
CA LEU A 30 3.71 -6.75 1.69
C LEU A 30 4.90 -6.14 2.45
N LEU A 31 5.72 -5.34 1.78
CA LEU A 31 6.84 -4.64 2.42
C LEU A 31 6.36 -3.61 3.45
N ALA A 32 5.26 -2.94 3.17
CA ALA A 32 4.69 -1.94 4.08
C ALA A 32 4.04 -2.59 5.32
N GLU A 33 3.45 -3.77 5.19
CA GLU A 33 2.83 -4.53 6.29
C GLU A 33 3.84 -5.26 7.19
N LYS A 34 5.03 -5.58 6.67
CA LYS A 34 6.11 -6.26 7.43
C LYS A 34 6.99 -5.35 8.28
N LYS A 35 6.67 -4.06 8.34
CA LYS A 35 7.40 -3.11 9.19
C LYS A 35 7.04 -3.22 10.67
#